data_AF-A0A316FMC9-F1
#
_entry.id   AF-A0A316FMC9-F1
#
_cell.length_a   1.000
_cell.length_b   1.000
_cell.length_c   1.000
_cell.angle_alpha   90.00
_cell.angle_beta   90.00
_cell.angle_gamma   90.00
#
_symmetry.space_group_name_H-M   'P 1'
#
loop_
_entity.id
_entity.type
_entity.pdbx_description
1 polymer ?
#
loop_
_entity_poly.entity_id
_entity_poly.type
_entity_poly.pdbx_seq_one_letter_code
_entity_poly.pdbx_strand_id
1 'polypeptide(L)'
;MSNPWTVSAHGTRISYPTHDWEKQGGNTEEGPYILQRNGKTFLTFSASSCNTPDYKIGMLSLTPVNGGYLIANRGNGLILDVTDCGIADGVAVRQWASLGNTCQQWKLTV
;
A
#
# COMPACT_ATOMS: atom_id res chain seq x y z
N MET A 1 9.38 11.73 8.74
CA MET A 1 10.07 11.39 9.99
C MET A 1 10.86 12.61 10.40
N SER A 2 10.49 13.19 11.54
CA SER A 2 11.22 14.33 12.11
C SER A 2 12.43 13.84 12.90
N ASN A 3 12.42 12.58 13.35
CA ASN A 3 13.52 11.85 13.96
C ASN A 3 13.25 10.33 13.89
N PRO A 4 14.18 9.44 14.31
CA PRO A 4 14.03 7.98 14.17
C PRO A 4 12.85 7.34 14.92
N TRP A 5 12.15 8.06 15.79
CA TRP A 5 10.99 7.57 16.55
C TRP A 5 9.74 8.44 16.38
N THR A 6 9.77 9.46 15.51
CA THR A 6 8.67 10.40 15.30
C THR A 6 8.39 10.62 13.82
N VAL A 7 7.18 10.30 13.40
CA VAL A 7 6.69 10.60 12.04
C VAL A 7 6.46 12.10 11.87
N SER A 8 6.71 12.63 10.66
CA SER A 8 6.52 14.08 10.38
C SER A 8 5.08 14.44 10.03
N ALA A 9 4.25 13.44 9.73
CA ALA A 9 2.89 13.61 9.25
C ALA A 9 2.07 12.35 9.60
N HIS A 10 0.75 12.48 9.52
CA HIS A 10 -0.14 11.33 9.60
C HIS A 10 0.09 10.39 8.41
N GLY A 11 0.10 9.09 8.70
CA GLY A 11 0.17 8.06 7.67
C GLY A 11 -1.18 7.91 6.94
N THR A 12 -1.11 7.46 5.69
CA THR A 12 -2.27 7.02 4.92
C THR A 12 -2.27 5.49 4.84
N ARG A 13 -3.43 4.85 5.00
CA ARG A 13 -3.55 3.41 4.78
C ARG A 13 -3.41 3.10 3.28
N ILE A 14 -2.40 2.30 2.94
CA ILE A 14 -2.10 1.95 1.53
C ILE A 14 -2.55 0.53 1.14
N SER A 15 -2.80 -0.33 2.12
CA SER A 15 -3.35 -1.67 1.94
C SER A 15 -4.19 -2.08 3.14
N TYR A 16 -5.07 -3.05 2.92
CA TYR A 16 -5.83 -3.75 3.95
C TYR A 16 -6.31 -5.10 3.38
N PRO A 17 -6.55 -6.10 4.24
CA PRO A 17 -7.04 -7.42 3.80
C PRO A 17 -8.33 -7.29 2.99
N THR A 18 -8.26 -7.67 1.72
CA THR A 18 -9.42 -7.71 0.81
C THR A 18 -9.61 -9.12 0.23
N HIS A 19 -8.52 -9.82 -0.02
CA HIS A 19 -8.53 -11.16 -0.57
C HIS A 19 -8.78 -12.23 0.48
N ASP A 20 -9.44 -13.32 0.09
CA ASP A 20 -9.75 -14.42 1.02
C ASP A 20 -8.49 -15.06 1.61
N TRP A 21 -7.39 -15.09 0.86
CA TRP A 21 -6.10 -15.58 1.36
C TRP A 21 -5.45 -14.66 2.42
N GLU A 22 -5.86 -13.39 2.52
CA GLU A 22 -5.37 -12.41 3.51
C GLU A 22 -6.16 -12.47 4.84
N LYS A 23 -7.29 -13.19 4.84
CA LYS A 23 -8.30 -13.17 5.92
C LYS A 23 -8.42 -14.49 6.69
N GLN A 24 -7.47 -15.42 6.52
CA GLN A 24 -7.53 -16.74 7.17
C GLN A 24 -7.22 -16.61 8.66
N GLY A 25 -8.18 -16.95 9.52
CA GLY A 25 -8.05 -16.83 10.97
C GLY A 25 -7.99 -15.40 11.51
N GLY A 26 -8.11 -14.37 10.66
CA GLY A 26 -8.09 -12.95 11.03
C GLY A 26 -7.79 -12.03 9.86
N ASN A 27 -8.24 -10.77 9.94
CA ASN A 27 -7.98 -9.73 8.95
C ASN A 27 -6.69 -8.99 9.29
N THR A 28 -5.54 -9.61 9.01
CA THR A 28 -4.23 -9.09 9.37
C THR A 28 -3.44 -8.72 8.12
N GLU A 29 -2.86 -7.53 8.10
CA GLU A 29 -1.68 -7.18 7.31
C GLU A 29 -0.65 -6.59 8.27
N GLU A 30 0.53 -7.19 8.39
CA GLU A 30 1.56 -6.78 9.35
C GLU A 30 2.98 -6.97 8.80
N GLY A 31 3.98 -6.58 9.60
CA GLY A 31 5.40 -6.78 9.28
C GLY A 31 5.83 -6.19 7.91
N PRO A 32 5.58 -4.89 7.64
CA PRO A 32 6.00 -4.30 6.38
C PRO A 32 7.53 -4.32 6.24
N TYR A 33 8.01 -4.74 5.08
CA TYR A 33 9.44 -4.72 4.74
C TYR A 33 9.66 -4.17 3.33
N ILE A 34 10.63 -3.27 3.19
CA ILE A 34 10.96 -2.62 1.92
C ILE A 34 12.12 -3.34 1.24
N LEU A 35 11.92 -3.68 -0.03
CA LEU A 35 12.96 -4.22 -0.91
C LEU A 35 13.20 -3.25 -2.08
N GLN A 36 14.45 -2.90 -2.32
CA GLN A 36 14.85 -2.07 -3.45
C GLN A 36 15.77 -2.87 -4.37
N ARG A 37 15.37 -3.03 -5.63
CA ARG A 37 16.14 -3.78 -6.64
C ARG A 37 15.86 -3.28 -8.04
N ASN A 38 16.92 -3.08 -8.84
CA ASN A 38 16.85 -2.67 -10.24
C ASN A 38 15.97 -1.44 -10.48
N GLY A 39 16.12 -0.41 -9.63
CA GLY A 39 15.33 0.83 -9.71
C GLY A 39 13.86 0.71 -9.33
N LYS A 40 13.41 -0.45 -8.80
CA LYS A 40 12.06 -0.68 -8.31
C LYS A 40 12.06 -0.79 -6.79
N THR A 41 10.98 -0.30 -6.18
CA THR A 41 10.70 -0.48 -4.74
C THR A 41 9.51 -1.41 -4.58
N PHE A 42 9.63 -2.37 -3.66
CA PHE A 42 8.58 -3.29 -3.28
C PHE A 42 8.37 -3.19 -1.77
N LEU A 43 7.11 -3.32 -1.34
CA LEU A 43 6.75 -3.46 0.07
C LEU A 43 6.11 -4.83 0.23
N THR A 44 6.77 -5.72 0.95
CA THR A 44 6.18 -6.99 1.37
C THR A 44 5.50 -6.82 2.71
N PHE A 45 4.41 -7.55 2.93
CA PHE A 45 3.71 -7.64 4.20
C PHE A 45 3.28 -9.08 4.44
N SER A 46 3.09 -9.43 5.70
CA SER A 46 2.48 -10.71 6.07
C SER A 46 0.97 -10.54 6.21
N ALA A 47 0.20 -11.56 5.84
CA ALA A 47 -1.25 -11.57 5.94
C ALA A 47 -1.78 -12.86 6.58
N SER A 48 -3.05 -12.82 7.00
CA SER A 48 -3.72 -13.86 7.80
C SER A 48 -3.12 -14.03 9.21
N SER A 49 -3.77 -14.84 10.05
CA SER A 49 -3.35 -15.06 11.43
C SER A 49 -2.06 -15.88 11.53
N CYS A 50 -1.09 -15.39 12.31
CA CYS A 50 0.17 -16.06 12.59
C CYS A 50 0.04 -17.37 13.40
N ASN A 51 -1.16 -17.65 13.95
CA ASN A 51 -1.47 -18.88 14.66
C ASN A 51 -2.10 -19.95 13.76
N THR A 52 -2.07 -19.76 12.44
CA THR A 52 -2.59 -20.70 11.45
C THR A 52 -1.50 -21.09 10.46
N PRO A 53 -1.63 -22.22 9.74
CA PRO A 53 -0.77 -22.53 8.61
C PRO A 53 -0.89 -21.54 7.44
N ASP A 54 -1.85 -20.61 7.50
CA ASP A 54 -2.19 -19.70 6.41
C ASP A 54 -1.47 -18.34 6.48
N TYR A 55 -0.47 -18.19 7.36
CA TYR A 55 0.38 -17.00 7.38
C TYR A 55 1.19 -16.89 6.08
N LYS A 56 0.92 -15.84 5.28
CA LYS A 56 1.37 -15.72 3.88
C LYS A 56 1.95 -14.34 3.60
N ILE A 57 2.74 -14.22 2.54
CA ILE A 57 3.33 -12.95 2.11
C ILE A 57 2.53 -12.33 0.96
N GLY A 58 2.11 -11.08 1.15
CA GLY A 58 1.63 -10.17 0.13
C GLY A 58 2.69 -9.17 -0.32
N MET A 59 2.43 -8.46 -1.40
CA MET A 59 3.36 -7.47 -1.94
C MET A 59 2.66 -6.31 -2.66
N LEU A 60 3.10 -5.09 -2.34
CA LEU A 60 2.88 -3.91 -3.16
C LEU A 60 4.11 -3.62 -4.01
N SER A 61 3.91 -3.13 -5.24
CA SER A 61 4.98 -2.58 -6.08
C SER A 61 4.82 -1.09 -6.27
N LEU A 62 5.92 -0.35 -6.13
CA LEU A 62 5.98 1.09 -6.31
C LEU A 62 6.73 1.38 -7.61
N THR A 63 6.01 1.85 -8.62
CA THR A 63 6.54 2.17 -9.94
C THR A 63 6.70 3.68 -10.08
N PRO A 64 7.91 4.21 -10.35
CA PRO A 64 8.10 5.65 -10.53
C PRO A 64 7.26 6.22 -11.68
N VAL A 65 6.61 7.37 -11.45
CA VAL A 65 5.85 8.16 -12.45
C VAL A 65 5.90 9.65 -12.09
N ASN A 66 6.09 10.56 -13.05
CA ASN A 66 5.96 12.03 -12.88
C ASN A 66 6.43 12.62 -11.52
N GLY A 67 7.59 12.20 -11.00
CA GLY A 67 8.11 12.69 -9.70
C GLY A 67 7.41 12.12 -8.45
N GLY A 68 6.71 10.99 -8.59
CA GLY A 68 6.07 10.18 -7.55
C GLY A 68 6.03 8.70 -7.95
N TYR A 69 5.03 7.97 -7.46
CA TYR A 69 4.87 6.54 -7.65
C TYR A 69 3.42 6.14 -7.90
N LEU A 70 3.22 5.14 -8.76
CA LEU A 70 2.03 4.29 -8.72
C LEU A 70 2.29 3.18 -7.71
N ILE A 71 1.39 3.02 -6.75
CA ILE A 71 1.46 1.97 -5.72
C ILE A 71 0.41 0.93 -6.07
N ALA A 72 0.84 -0.26 -6.50
CA ALA A 72 -0.02 -1.32 -6.98
C ALA A 72 0.03 -2.55 -6.08
N ASN A 73 -1.12 -3.13 -5.76
CA ASN A 73 -1.20 -4.44 -5.13
C ASN A 73 -0.91 -5.53 -6.18
N ARG A 74 0.13 -6.34 -5.94
CA ARG A 74 0.57 -7.37 -6.91
C ARG A 74 -0.38 -8.56 -7.00
N GLY A 75 -1.24 -8.76 -6.00
CA GLY A 75 -2.23 -9.83 -5.98
C GLY A 75 -3.43 -9.58 -6.89
N ASN A 76 -3.75 -8.31 -7.19
CA ASN A 76 -4.94 -7.96 -7.98
C ASN A 76 -4.73 -6.88 -9.06
N GLY A 77 -3.58 -6.21 -9.09
CA GLY A 77 -3.26 -5.17 -10.06
C GLY A 77 -3.95 -3.82 -9.82
N LEU A 78 -4.77 -3.69 -8.78
CA LEU A 78 -5.38 -2.42 -8.37
C LEU A 78 -4.32 -1.48 -7.79
N ILE A 79 -4.54 -0.18 -7.94
CA ILE A 79 -3.61 0.85 -7.52
C ILE A 79 -4.23 1.80 -6.50
N LEU A 80 -3.37 2.41 -5.68
CA LEU A 80 -3.77 3.36 -4.66
C LEU A 80 -4.40 4.62 -5.29
N ASP A 81 -5.61 4.95 -4.86
CA ASP A 81 -6.51 5.91 -5.49
C ASP A 81 -7.19 6.77 -4.42
N VAL A 82 -7.19 8.09 -4.61
CA VAL A 82 -8.05 8.98 -3.83
C VAL A 82 -9.46 8.89 -4.41
N THR A 83 -10.44 8.54 -3.57
CA THR A 83 -11.82 8.29 -4.01
C THR A 83 -12.36 9.50 -4.77
N ASP A 84 -12.76 9.24 -6.02
CA ASP A 84 -13.35 10.20 -6.95
C ASP A 84 -12.49 11.48 -7.15
N CYS A 85 -11.18 11.36 -6.95
CA CYS A 85 -10.22 12.47 -6.95
C CYS A 85 -10.64 13.64 -6.03
N GLY A 86 -11.29 13.34 -4.90
CA GLY A 86 -11.71 14.36 -3.93
C GLY A 86 -10.51 15.16 -3.37
N ILE A 87 -10.74 16.44 -3.12
CA ILE A 87 -9.70 17.39 -2.64
C ILE A 87 -9.90 17.83 -1.18
N ALA A 88 -10.99 17.41 -0.55
CA ALA A 88 -11.24 17.71 0.85
C ALA A 88 -10.37 16.84 1.76
N ASP A 89 -10.04 17.36 2.94
CA ASP A 89 -9.34 16.59 3.95
C ASP A 89 -10.18 15.38 4.38
N GLY A 90 -9.52 14.24 4.55
CA GLY A 90 -10.18 12.99 4.97
C GLY A 90 -10.89 12.22 3.87
N VAL A 91 -10.77 12.63 2.59
CA VAL A 91 -11.25 11.81 1.47
C VAL A 91 -10.60 10.43 1.53
N ALA A 92 -11.43 9.40 1.40
CA ALA A 92 -11.00 8.02 1.53
C ALA A 92 -9.98 7.63 0.44
N VAL A 93 -8.94 6.92 0.86
CA VAL A 93 -7.98 6.29 -0.04
C VAL A 93 -8.33 4.81 -0.17
N ARG A 94 -8.40 4.34 -1.42
CA ARG A 94 -8.79 2.98 -1.80
C ARG A 94 -7.79 2.34 -2.75
N GLN A 95 -7.97 1.06 -3.03
CA GLN A 95 -7.38 0.42 -4.21
C GLN A 95 -8.44 0.38 -5.30
N TRP A 96 -8.10 0.84 -6.50
CA TRP A 96 -9.02 0.92 -7.63
C TRP A 96 -8.34 0.57 -8.96
N ALA A 97 -9.15 0.38 -10.00
CA ALA A 97 -8.63 0.19 -11.34
C ALA A 97 -7.77 1.41 -11.75
N SER A 98 -6.69 1.16 -12.48
CA SER A 98 -5.85 2.24 -13.01
C SER A 98 -6.66 3.05 -14.01
N LEU A 99 -6.81 4.35 -13.74
CA LEU A 99 -7.52 5.31 -14.58
C LEU A 99 -6.55 6.26 -15.30
N GLY A 100 -5.25 6.18 -15.01
CA GLY A 100 -4.21 7.02 -15.64
C GLY A 100 -4.28 8.50 -15.22
N ASN A 101 -5.02 8.82 -14.16
CA ASN A 101 -5.17 10.19 -13.67
C ASN A 101 -4.09 10.55 -12.64
N THR A 102 -4.08 11.79 -12.17
CA THR A 102 -3.12 12.29 -11.19
C THR A 102 -3.45 11.91 -9.75
N CYS A 103 -4.71 11.62 -9.43
CA CYS A 103 -5.13 11.24 -8.07
C CYS A 103 -4.74 9.80 -7.68
N GLN A 104 -4.07 9.10 -8.59
CA GLN A 104 -3.45 7.79 -8.41
C GLN A 104 -1.92 7.84 -8.29
N GLN A 105 -1.33 9.05 -8.33
CA GLN A 105 0.13 9.27 -8.27
C GLN A 105 0.53 9.81 -6.91
N TRP A 106 1.42 9.10 -6.22
CA TRP A 106 1.73 9.35 -4.81
C TRP A 106 3.18 9.78 -4.63
N LYS A 107 3.38 10.84 -3.85
CA LYS A 107 4.72 11.21 -3.35
C LYS A 107 4.93 10.59 -1.99
N LEU A 108 6.08 9.95 -1.81
CA LEU A 108 6.53 9.49 -0.51
C LEU A 108 7.41 10.58 0.10
N THR A 109 6.98 11.11 1.25
CA THR A 109 7.73 12.11 1.99
C THR A 109 8.39 11.46 3.19
N VAL A 110 9.69 11.69 3.33
CA VAL A 110 10.49 11.27 4.49
C VAL A 110 10.42 12.25 5.63
#